data_AF-A0A9P9BVL6-F1
#
_entry.id   AF-A0A9P9BVL6-F1
#
_cell.length_a   1.000
_cell.length_b   1.000
_cell.length_c   1.000
_cell.angle_alpha   90.00
_cell.angle_beta   90.00
_cell.angle_gamma   90.00
#
_symmetry.space_group_name_H-M   'P 1'
#
loop_
_entity.id
_entity.type
_entity.pdbx_description
1 polymer ?
#
loop_
_entity_poly.entity_id
_entity_poly.type
_entity_poly.pdbx_seq_one_letter_code
_entity_poly.pdbx_strand_id
1 'polypeptide(L)'
;MPIIRSEFVQFVQTWNAHRIRKQPTRTHVIPGRPWSLFFHPEQTGAQDFRLPLDLDLHQKLSMLADLDGFDPDQYLPSTTMAVCQEVLGRIGRLPSQIPPELVNQPFIRQYQYLQEELQVWIRTNRSPAISLLPQPIGNLDYLQDLMQRHHISLQDTWIDMEQAGLDLIKEEDIDFESE
;
A
#
# COMPACT_ATOMS: atom_id res chain seq x y z
N MET A 1 -5.84 3.83 0.80
CA MET A 1 -5.44 5.06 1.52
C MET A 1 -4.96 6.17 0.58
N PRO A 2 -5.60 7.35 0.53
CA PRO A 2 -5.21 8.46 -0.35
C PRO A 2 -3.82 9.02 -0.05
N ILE A 3 -3.39 9.04 1.22
CA ILE A 3 -2.09 9.58 1.64
C ILE A 3 -0.95 8.76 1.04
N ILE A 4 -0.93 7.43 1.26
CA ILE A 4 0.08 6.53 0.68
C ILE A 4 0.07 6.61 -0.85
N ARG A 5 -1.11 6.64 -1.48
CA ARG A 5 -1.24 6.80 -2.93
C ARG A 5 -0.59 8.12 -3.40
N SER A 6 -0.82 9.22 -2.70
CA SER A 6 -0.25 10.53 -3.04
C SER A 6 1.26 10.59 -2.82
N GLU A 7 1.77 10.05 -1.71
CA GLU A 7 3.18 9.99 -1.38
C GLU A 7 3.94 9.11 -2.38
N PHE A 8 3.38 7.95 -2.74
CA PHE A 8 3.96 7.07 -3.75
C PHE A 8 4.04 7.76 -5.11
N VAL A 9 2.97 8.44 -5.54
CA VAL A 9 2.98 9.19 -6.80
C VAL A 9 4.04 10.30 -6.77
N GLN A 10 4.12 11.06 -5.67
CA GLN A 10 5.14 12.10 -5.50
C GLN A 10 6.56 11.53 -5.50
N PHE A 11 6.78 10.40 -4.85
CA PHE A 11 8.05 9.68 -4.87
C PHE A 11 8.42 9.28 -6.30
N VAL A 12 7.51 8.63 -7.03
CA VAL A 12 7.74 8.21 -8.42
C VAL A 12 8.04 9.41 -9.32
N GLN A 13 7.33 10.53 -9.16
CA GLN A 13 7.58 11.76 -9.90
C GLN A 13 8.97 12.34 -9.59
N THR A 14 9.29 12.46 -8.30
CA THR A 14 10.59 12.95 -7.83
C THR A 14 11.73 12.09 -8.34
N TRP A 15 11.61 10.77 -8.18
CA TRP A 15 12.59 9.79 -8.63
C TRP A 15 12.84 9.88 -10.13
N ASN A 16 11.76 9.96 -10.94
CA ASN A 16 11.88 10.05 -12.40
C ASN A 16 12.37 11.41 -12.90
N ALA A 17 12.24 12.48 -12.10
CA ALA A 17 12.80 13.79 -12.42
C ALA A 17 14.33 13.82 -12.26
N HIS A 18 14.88 13.04 -11.32
CA HIS A 18 16.31 13.01 -11.05
C HIS A 18 17.07 12.15 -12.06
N ARG A 19 18.07 12.76 -12.71
CA ARG A 19 18.97 12.07 -13.62
C ARG A 19 20.09 11.39 -12.83
N ILE A 20 20.23 10.07 -13.01
CA ILE A 20 21.40 9.29 -12.58
C ILE A 20 22.60 9.80 -13.37
N ARG A 21 23.62 10.30 -12.65
CA ARG A 21 24.83 10.87 -13.23
C ARG A 21 25.86 9.77 -13.48
N LYS A 22 26.71 9.98 -14.49
CA LYS A 22 27.84 9.08 -14.77
C LYS A 22 28.84 9.15 -13.61
N GLN A 23 29.14 7.99 -13.01
CA GLN A 23 30.10 7.86 -11.91
C GLN A 23 31.33 7.09 -12.41
N PRO A 24 32.52 7.72 -12.52
CA PRO A 24 33.71 7.08 -13.09
C PRO A 24 34.14 5.81 -12.35
N THR A 25 33.91 5.75 -11.05
CA THR A 25 34.26 4.63 -10.17
C THR A 25 33.20 3.52 -10.15
N ARG A 26 32.03 3.73 -10.78
CA ARG A 26 30.94 2.75 -10.81
C ARG A 26 30.48 2.53 -12.25
N THR A 27 31.23 1.70 -12.96
CA THR A 27 30.98 1.34 -14.37
C THR A 27 29.65 0.61 -14.57
N HIS A 28 29.13 -0.08 -13.55
CA HIS A 28 27.83 -0.76 -13.59
C HIS A 28 26.63 0.20 -13.49
N VAL A 29 26.82 1.46 -13.09
CA VAL A 29 25.71 2.42 -12.96
C VAL A 29 25.47 3.11 -14.30
N ILE A 30 24.34 2.79 -14.93
CA ILE A 30 23.95 3.38 -16.22
C ILE A 30 23.43 4.80 -16.00
N PRO A 31 24.05 5.84 -16.61
CA PRO A 31 23.59 7.21 -16.47
C PRO A 31 22.34 7.46 -17.32
N GLY A 32 21.36 8.18 -16.78
CA GLY A 32 20.10 8.42 -17.48
C GLY A 32 18.99 8.88 -16.56
N ARG A 33 17.77 9.02 -17.09
CA ARG A 33 16.57 9.19 -16.25
C ARG A 33 15.97 7.81 -15.99
N PRO A 34 15.56 7.47 -14.76
CA PRO A 34 15.01 6.15 -14.45
C PRO A 34 13.89 5.73 -15.40
N TRP A 35 12.92 6.63 -15.66
CA TRP A 35 11.85 6.39 -16.63
C TRP A 35 12.38 6.04 -18.04
N SER A 36 13.37 6.79 -18.55
CA SER A 36 13.96 6.52 -19.86
C SER A 36 14.71 5.19 -19.88
N LEU A 37 15.45 4.86 -18.82
CA LEU A 37 16.18 3.59 -18.70
C LEU A 37 15.23 2.39 -18.64
N PHE A 38 14.06 2.54 -18.01
CA PHE A 38 13.06 1.48 -17.90
C PHE A 38 12.33 1.22 -19.22
N PHE A 39 11.89 2.28 -19.92
CA PHE A 39 11.12 2.12 -21.17
C PHE A 39 12.00 1.98 -22.42
N HIS A 40 13.24 2.46 -22.38
CA HIS A 40 14.18 2.48 -23.50
C HIS A 40 15.60 2.09 -23.03
N PRO A 41 15.78 0.83 -22.60
CA PRO A 41 17.08 0.34 -22.15
C PRO A 41 18.13 0.39 -23.28
N GLU A 42 19.40 0.57 -22.90
CA GLU A 42 20.52 0.56 -23.85
C GLU A 42 20.75 -0.84 -24.42
N GLN A 43 20.70 -0.99 -25.74
CA GLN A 43 20.66 -2.30 -26.41
C GLN A 43 21.92 -3.15 -26.25
N THR A 44 23.06 -2.53 -25.93
CA THR A 44 24.37 -3.18 -25.87
C THR A 44 24.80 -3.64 -24.47
N GLY A 45 23.99 -3.43 -23.44
CA GLY A 45 24.36 -3.81 -22.07
C GLY A 45 23.25 -3.82 -21.02
N ALA A 46 22.01 -3.48 -21.37
CA ALA A 46 20.88 -3.59 -20.46
C ALA A 46 20.07 -4.85 -20.77
N GLN A 47 19.89 -5.69 -19.75
CA GLN A 47 19.04 -6.87 -19.79
C GLN A 47 17.66 -6.52 -19.20
N ASP A 48 16.59 -7.00 -19.83
CA ASP A 48 15.23 -6.85 -19.31
C ASP A 48 14.94 -7.99 -18.33
N PHE A 49 14.81 -7.66 -17.05
CA PHE A 49 14.46 -8.59 -15.97
C PHE A 49 12.95 -8.58 -15.65
N ARG A 50 12.13 -8.05 -16.54
CA ARG A 50 10.67 -8.10 -16.37
C ARG A 50 10.18 -9.54 -16.42
N LEU A 51 9.45 -9.94 -15.38
CA LEU A 51 8.67 -11.17 -15.39
C LEU A 51 7.27 -10.87 -15.94
N PRO A 52 6.73 -11.73 -16.83
CA PRO A 52 5.35 -11.59 -17.25
C PRO A 52 4.44 -11.74 -16.03
N LEU A 53 3.46 -10.84 -15.90
CA LEU A 53 2.45 -10.96 -14.86
C LEU A 53 1.54 -12.14 -15.18
N ASP A 54 1.52 -13.14 -14.31
CA ASP A 54 0.54 -14.23 -14.40
C ASP A 54 -0.86 -13.67 -14.10
N LEU A 55 -1.64 -13.49 -15.17
CA LEU A 55 -2.99 -12.94 -15.10
C LEU A 55 -3.97 -13.87 -14.39
N ASP A 56 -3.77 -15.19 -14.47
CA ASP A 56 -4.63 -16.17 -13.80
C ASP A 56 -4.40 -16.12 -12.28
N LEU A 57 -3.12 -16.11 -11.87
CA LEU A 57 -2.76 -15.90 -10.47
C LEU A 57 -3.28 -14.56 -9.93
N HIS A 58 -3.09 -13.48 -10.69
CA HIS A 58 -3.59 -12.17 -10.30
C HIS A 58 -5.12 -12.17 -10.11
N GLN A 59 -5.88 -12.82 -11.00
CA GLN A 59 -7.33 -12.94 -10.87
C GLN A 59 -7.72 -13.71 -9.61
N LYS A 60 -7.06 -14.85 -9.33
CA LYS A 60 -7.32 -15.64 -8.11
C LYS A 60 -7.02 -14.84 -6.84
N LEU A 61 -5.90 -14.12 -6.80
CA LEU A 61 -5.52 -13.27 -5.67
C LEU A 61 -6.49 -12.09 -5.49
N SER A 62 -6.94 -11.47 -6.58
CA SER A 62 -7.96 -10.41 -6.52
C SER A 62 -9.27 -10.93 -5.96
N MET A 63 -9.72 -12.11 -6.40
CA MET A 63 -10.93 -12.74 -5.85
C MET A 63 -10.80 -13.04 -4.35
N LEU A 64 -9.64 -13.52 -3.90
CA LEU A 64 -9.37 -13.74 -2.48
C LEU A 64 -9.44 -12.44 -1.67
N ALA A 65 -8.87 -11.35 -2.20
CA ALA A 65 -8.92 -10.04 -1.56
C ALA A 65 -10.36 -9.51 -1.44
N ASP A 66 -11.18 -9.70 -2.47
CA ASP A 66 -12.60 -9.30 -2.44
C ASP A 66 -13.40 -10.12 -1.41
N LEU A 67 -13.06 -11.41 -1.25
CA LEU A 67 -13.70 -12.31 -0.30
C LEU A 67 -13.29 -12.06 1.17
N ASP A 68 -12.06 -11.57 1.39
CA ASP A 68 -11.59 -11.18 2.73
C ASP A 68 -12.42 -10.02 3.31
N GLY A 69 -13.05 -9.22 2.46
CA GLY A 69 -13.89 -8.10 2.87
C GLY A 69 -13.13 -6.99 3.58
N PHE A 70 -11.80 -7.05 3.58
CA PHE A 70 -10.92 -6.01 4.11
C PHE A 70 -10.84 -4.86 3.11
N ASP A 71 -11.42 -3.72 3.48
CA ASP A 71 -11.32 -2.50 2.71
C ASP A 71 -10.10 -1.67 3.16
N PRO A 72 -9.02 -1.57 2.36
CA PRO A 72 -7.83 -0.78 2.70
C PRO A 72 -8.08 0.74 2.68
N ASP A 73 -9.22 1.18 2.16
CA ASP A 73 -9.68 2.57 2.19
C ASP A 73 -10.59 2.86 3.40
N GLN A 74 -10.96 1.84 4.20
CA GLN A 74 -11.77 2.02 5.41
C GLN A 74 -10.93 2.51 6.59
N TYR A 75 -11.33 3.64 7.18
CA TYR A 75 -10.64 4.27 8.32
C TYR A 75 -11.28 3.95 9.67
N LEU A 76 -12.60 3.81 9.69
CA LEU A 76 -13.40 3.53 10.89
C LEU A 76 -14.58 2.62 10.51
N PRO A 77 -15.12 1.84 11.46
CA PRO A 77 -16.39 1.15 11.27
C PRO A 77 -17.49 2.15 10.88
N SER A 78 -18.42 1.72 10.02
CA SER A 78 -19.53 2.57 9.55
C SER A 78 -20.37 3.13 10.70
N THR A 79 -20.54 2.34 11.77
CA THR A 79 -21.21 2.74 13.01
C THR A 79 -20.48 3.89 13.71
N THR A 80 -19.18 3.76 13.94
CA THR A 80 -18.34 4.80 14.54
C THR A 80 -18.32 6.07 13.69
N MET A 81 -18.24 5.91 12.37
CA MET A 81 -18.24 7.04 11.44
C MET A 81 -19.56 7.83 11.50
N ALA A 82 -20.70 7.14 11.60
CA ALA A 82 -22.01 7.80 11.75
C ALA A 82 -22.09 8.61 13.05
N VAL A 83 -21.57 8.09 14.17
CA VAL A 83 -21.49 8.82 15.45
C VAL A 83 -20.62 10.07 15.31
N CYS A 84 -19.43 9.95 14.72
CA CYS A 84 -18.55 11.08 14.49
C CYS A 84 -19.23 12.15 13.62
N GLN A 85 -19.94 11.75 12.56
CA GLN A 85 -20.69 12.67 11.71
C GLN A 85 -21.84 13.36 12.45
N GLU A 86 -22.55 12.66 13.33
CA GLU A 86 -23.60 13.24 14.16
C GLU A 86 -23.04 14.31 15.12
N VAL A 87 -21.95 13.98 15.83
CA VAL A 87 -21.29 14.90 16.75
C VAL A 87 -20.74 16.12 16.02
N LEU A 88 -20.09 15.92 14.87
CA LEU A 88 -19.62 17.02 14.03
C LEU A 88 -20.77 17.83 13.42
N GLY A 89 -21.94 17.21 13.20
CA GLY A 89 -23.14 17.90 12.75
C GLY A 89 -23.64 18.93 13.76
N ARG A 90 -23.51 18.66 15.07
CA ARG A 90 -23.93 19.58 16.15
C ARG A 90 -23.12 20.88 16.19
N ILE A 91 -21.87 20.84 15.73
CA ILE A 91 -20.98 22.02 15.65
C ILE A 91 -20.99 22.71 14.28
N GLY A 92 -21.87 22.29 13.36
CA GLY A 92 -22.01 22.91 12.04
C GLY A 92 -21.17 22.29 10.92
N ARG A 93 -20.68 21.05 11.11
CA ARG A 93 -19.79 20.30 10.19
C ARG A 93 -18.41 20.95 10.03
N LEU A 94 -17.51 20.26 9.31
CA LEU A 94 -16.18 20.78 9.03
C LEU A 94 -16.28 21.98 8.08
N PRO A 95 -15.60 23.11 8.36
CA PRO A 95 -15.64 24.27 7.49
C PRO A 95 -14.98 23.95 6.15
N SER A 96 -15.68 24.24 5.04
CA SER A 96 -15.16 24.02 3.67
C SER A 96 -13.99 24.95 3.32
N GLN A 97 -13.82 26.03 4.07
CA GLN A 97 -12.73 27.00 3.89
C GLN A 97 -11.95 27.11 5.19
N ILE A 98 -10.65 26.83 5.11
CA ILE A 98 -9.73 26.92 6.23
C ILE A 98 -9.29 28.38 6.36
N PRO A 99 -9.49 29.03 7.53
CA PRO A 99 -8.96 30.36 7.76
C PRO A 99 -7.43 30.38 7.65
N PRO A 100 -6.83 31.45 7.08
CA PRO A 100 -5.37 31.52 6.88
C PRO A 100 -4.56 31.42 8.18
N GLU A 101 -5.17 31.77 9.32
CA GLU A 101 -4.58 31.66 10.66
C GLU A 101 -4.44 30.21 11.15
N LEU A 102 -5.25 29.30 10.63
CA LEU A 102 -5.29 27.89 11.02
C LEU A 102 -4.66 26.98 9.96
N VAL A 103 -3.89 27.50 9.00
CA VAL A 103 -3.27 26.70 7.93
C VAL A 103 -2.47 25.52 8.47
N ASN A 104 -1.77 25.71 9.59
CA ASN A 104 -0.98 24.65 10.23
C ASN A 104 -1.85 23.65 11.02
N GLN A 105 -3.04 24.04 11.47
CA GLN A 105 -3.95 23.21 12.27
C GLN A 105 -5.45 23.54 11.99
N PRO A 106 -5.93 23.22 10.78
CA PRO A 106 -7.21 23.72 10.27
C PRO A 106 -8.44 23.32 11.07
N PHE A 107 -8.36 22.18 11.76
CA PHE A 107 -9.52 21.55 12.40
C PHE A 107 -9.30 21.27 13.90
N ILE A 108 -8.37 21.98 14.55
CA ILE A 108 -7.97 21.71 15.95
C ILE A 108 -9.15 21.81 16.92
N ARG A 109 -10.02 22.81 16.76
CA ARG A 109 -11.18 23.02 17.66
C ARG A 109 -12.25 21.95 17.46
N GLN A 110 -12.51 21.58 16.21
CA GLN A 110 -13.46 20.53 15.85
C GLN A 110 -12.97 19.17 16.34
N TYR A 111 -11.65 18.92 16.25
CA TYR A 111 -11.02 17.73 16.80
C TYR A 111 -11.14 17.67 18.32
N GLN A 112 -10.79 18.75 19.04
CA GLN A 112 -10.90 18.80 20.50
C GLN A 112 -12.34 18.55 20.97
N TYR A 113 -13.30 19.20 20.33
CA TYR A 113 -14.72 19.00 20.63
C TYR A 113 -15.17 17.55 20.38
N LEU A 114 -14.81 16.99 19.22
CA LEU A 114 -15.12 15.61 18.90
C LEU A 114 -14.51 14.64 19.93
N GLN A 115 -13.26 14.89 20.34
CA GLN A 115 -12.57 14.07 21.32
C GLN A 115 -13.27 14.08 22.69
N GLU A 116 -13.67 15.26 23.18
CA GLU A 116 -14.39 15.41 24.44
C GLU A 116 -15.74 14.68 24.41
N GLU A 117 -16.52 14.87 23.35
CA GLU A 117 -17.83 14.22 23.18
C GLU A 117 -17.71 12.69 23.06
N LEU A 118 -16.73 12.19 22.30
CA LEU A 118 -16.49 10.75 22.17
C LEU A 118 -16.06 10.13 23.51
N GLN A 119 -15.24 10.82 24.31
CA GLN A 119 -14.88 10.35 25.66
C GLN A 119 -16.10 10.24 26.56
N VAL A 120 -17.01 11.22 26.51
CA VAL A 120 -18.29 11.16 27.25
C VAL A 120 -19.14 10.00 26.74
N TRP A 121 -19.20 9.79 25.42
CA TRP A 121 -19.95 8.69 24.80
C TRP A 121 -19.48 7.32 25.28
N ILE A 122 -18.15 7.12 25.35
CA ILE A 122 -17.52 5.89 25.84
C ILE A 122 -17.82 5.69 27.32
N ARG A 123 -17.66 6.74 28.15
CA ARG A 123 -17.92 6.64 29.61
C ARG A 123 -19.37 6.35 29.94
N THR A 124 -20.30 6.88 29.13
CA THR A 124 -21.75 6.71 29.34
C THR A 124 -22.32 5.45 28.68
N ASN A 125 -21.47 4.65 28.02
CA ASN A 125 -21.83 3.42 27.32
C ASN A 125 -23.05 3.59 26.40
N ARG A 126 -23.11 4.70 25.67
CA ARG A 126 -24.22 5.03 24.77
C ARG A 126 -24.24 4.14 23.53
N SER A 127 -25.44 3.86 23.03
CA SER A 127 -25.67 3.19 21.75
C SER A 127 -25.74 4.21 20.60
N PRO A 128 -25.14 3.96 19.42
CA PRO A 128 -24.34 2.78 19.06
C PRO A 128 -22.94 2.80 19.68
N ALA A 129 -22.40 1.59 19.93
CA ALA A 129 -21.08 1.42 20.51
C ALA A 129 -19.99 1.84 19.52
N ILE A 130 -19.11 2.73 19.97
CA ILE A 130 -17.92 3.13 19.23
C ILE A 130 -16.93 1.98 19.26
N SER A 131 -16.46 1.57 18.08
CA SER A 131 -15.50 0.49 17.91
C SER A 131 -14.36 0.93 16.99
N LEU A 132 -13.21 0.29 17.19
CA LEU A 132 -12.09 0.36 16.24
C LEU A 132 -12.30 -0.67 15.14
N LEU A 133 -11.61 -0.48 14.01
CA LEU A 133 -11.59 -1.51 12.98
C LEU A 133 -11.01 -2.81 13.54
N PRO A 134 -11.57 -3.97 13.16
CA PRO A 134 -10.92 -5.23 13.46
C PRO A 134 -9.52 -5.22 12.81
N GLN A 135 -8.53 -5.75 13.53
CA GLN A 135 -7.21 -5.92 12.94
C GLN A 135 -7.32 -6.93 11.78
N PRO A 136 -6.66 -6.66 10.64
CA PRO A 136 -6.65 -7.63 9.55
C PRO A 136 -6.05 -8.94 10.05
N ILE A 137 -6.77 -10.04 9.85
CA ILE A 137 -6.32 -11.37 10.24
C ILE A 137 -5.40 -11.88 9.14
N GLY A 138 -4.15 -11.42 9.15
CA GLY A 138 -3.14 -11.79 8.15
C GLY A 138 -2.51 -13.17 8.36
N ASN A 139 -3.19 -14.11 9.01
CA ASN A 139 -2.62 -15.44 9.27
C ASN A 139 -2.70 -16.31 8.01
N LEU A 140 -1.63 -17.04 7.70
CA LEU A 140 -1.60 -18.06 6.64
C LEU A 140 -2.71 -19.09 6.83
N ASP A 141 -3.03 -19.48 8.07
CA ASP A 141 -4.11 -20.43 8.34
C ASP A 141 -5.49 -19.88 7.90
N TYR A 142 -5.71 -18.57 8.07
CA TYR A 142 -6.95 -17.91 7.66
C TYR A 142 -7.05 -17.85 6.13
N LEU A 143 -5.93 -17.53 5.45
CA LEU A 143 -5.88 -17.57 3.99
C LEU A 143 -6.10 -18.99 3.45
N GLN A 144 -5.50 -20.01 4.07
CA GLN A 144 -5.71 -21.41 3.69
C GLN A 144 -7.16 -21.85 3.88
N ASP A 145 -7.79 -21.51 5.01
CA ASP A 145 -9.20 -21.81 5.26
C ASP A 145 -10.12 -21.08 4.26
N LEU A 146 -9.83 -19.81 3.94
CA LEU A 146 -10.58 -19.04 2.96
C LEU A 146 -10.44 -19.64 1.55
N MET A 147 -9.24 -20.05 1.17
CA MET A 147 -8.98 -20.77 -0.09
C MET A 147 -9.74 -22.10 -0.16
N GLN A 148 -9.74 -22.89 0.93
CA GLN A 148 -10.46 -24.16 1.00
C GLN A 148 -11.97 -23.96 0.89
N ARG A 149 -12.55 -23.00 1.63
CA ARG A 149 -13.98 -22.67 1.58
C ARG A 149 -14.43 -22.28 0.18
N HIS A 150 -13.61 -21.52 -0.53
CA HIS A 150 -13.94 -21.01 -1.87
C HIS A 150 -13.38 -21.86 -3.02
N HIS A 151 -12.78 -23.02 -2.72
CA HIS A 151 -12.22 -23.95 -3.71
C HIS A 151 -11.19 -23.32 -4.65
N ILE A 152 -10.39 -22.37 -4.13
CA ILE A 152 -9.34 -21.68 -4.88
C ILE A 152 -8.03 -22.44 -4.67
N SER A 153 -7.51 -23.03 -5.75
CA SER A 153 -6.18 -23.65 -5.75
C SER A 153 -5.11 -22.68 -6.24
N LEU A 154 -4.08 -22.49 -5.42
CA LEU A 154 -2.83 -21.80 -5.79
C LEU A 154 -1.66 -22.80 -5.99
N GLN A 155 -1.92 -24.12 -5.89
CA GLN A 155 -0.87 -25.15 -5.74
C GLN A 155 0.02 -25.33 -6.97
N ASP A 156 -0.42 -24.89 -8.15
CA ASP A 156 0.38 -25.01 -9.38
C ASP A 156 1.44 -23.89 -9.53
N THR A 157 1.45 -22.84 -8.68
CA THR A 157 2.28 -21.64 -8.92
C THR A 157 3.27 -21.26 -7.81
N TRP A 158 3.11 -21.77 -6.58
CA TRP A 158 4.07 -21.49 -5.49
C TRP A 158 5.42 -22.20 -5.69
N ILE A 159 5.39 -23.38 -6.33
CA ILE A 159 6.58 -24.20 -6.60
C ILE A 159 7.53 -23.49 -7.59
N ASP A 160 6.97 -22.81 -8.60
CA ASP A 160 7.74 -22.12 -9.63
C ASP A 160 8.36 -20.80 -9.13
N MET A 161 7.70 -20.06 -8.23
CA MET A 161 8.25 -18.80 -7.71
C MET A 161 9.42 -19.00 -6.74
N GLU A 162 9.38 -20.05 -5.91
CA GLU A 162 10.46 -20.39 -4.98
C GLU A 162 11.68 -20.95 -5.74
N GLN A 163 11.44 -21.76 -6.77
CA GLN A 163 12.51 -22.29 -7.64
C GLN A 163 13.12 -21.21 -8.54
N ALA A 164 12.32 -20.32 -9.14
CA ALA A 164 12.83 -19.20 -9.93
C ALA A 164 13.64 -18.20 -9.09
N GLY A 165 13.22 -17.93 -7.85
CA GLY A 165 13.97 -17.11 -6.90
C GLY A 165 15.30 -17.75 -6.48
N LEU A 166 15.34 -19.08 -6.32
CA LEU A 166 16.54 -19.83 -5.98
C LEU A 166 17.51 -20.01 -7.16
N ASP A 167 17.01 -20.10 -8.39
CA ASP A 167 17.86 -20.26 -9.57
C ASP A 167 18.50 -18.93 -10.01
N LEU A 168 17.84 -17.79 -9.77
CA LEU A 168 18.45 -16.45 -9.91
C LEU A 168 19.62 -16.24 -8.94
N ILE A 169 19.60 -16.87 -7.76
CA ILE A 169 20.69 -16.79 -6.78
C ILE A 169 21.88 -17.69 -7.18
N LYS A 170 21.63 -18.77 -7.94
CA LYS A 170 22.69 -19.70 -8.38
C LYS A 170 23.43 -19.23 -9.63
N GLU A 171 22.80 -18.44 -10.51
CA GLU A 171 23.48 -17.87 -11.69
C GLU A 171 24.46 -16.74 -11.34
N GLU A 172 24.47 -16.22 -10.10
CA GLU A 172 25.47 -15.24 -9.64
C GLU A 172 26.81 -15.87 -9.21
N ASP A 173 26.93 -17.20 -9.14
CA ASP A 173 28.22 -17.89 -8.96
C ASP A 173 28.91 -18.11 -10.32
N ILE A 174 29.22 -17.03 -11.04
CA ILE A 174 30.12 -17.08 -12.21
C ILE A 174 31.55 -16.78 -11.76
N ASP A 175 32.34 -17.86 -11.74
CA ASP A 175 33.79 -17.99 -11.66
C ASP A 175 34.63 -16.69 -11.72
N PHE A 176 35.11 -16.27 -10.55
CA PHE A 176 36.38 -15.54 -10.47
C PHE A 176 37.54 -16.54 -10.61
N GLU A 177 37.77 -17.04 -11.83
CA GLU A 177 39.09 -17.58 -12.19
C GLU A 177 40.06 -16.42 -12.43
N SER A 178 41.00 -16.28 -11.51
CA SER A 178 42.12 -15.35 -11.58
C SER A 178 43.24 -15.91 -12.47
N GLU A 179 43.51 -15.25 -13.59
CA GLU A 179 44.84 -15.18 -14.23
C GLU A 179 45.23 -13.73 -14.51
#